data_AF-A0A3B8TA26-F1
#
_entry.id   AF-A0A3B8TA26-F1
#
_cell.length_a   1.000
_cell.length_b   1.000
_cell.length_c   1.000
_cell.angle_alpha   90.00
_cell.angle_beta   90.00
_cell.angle_gamma   90.00
#
_symmetry.space_group_name_H-M   'P 1'
#
loop_
_entity.id
_entity.type
_entity.pdbx_description
1 polymer ?
#
loop_
_entity_poly.entity_id
_entity_poly.type
_entity_poly.pdbx_seq_one_letter_code
_entity_poly.pdbx_strand_id
1 'polypeptide(L)'
;QLQQVSTLTTDPILLTVANLRLARVQFATLDYSAALASLAKVQNTAYTAEKEALRGDILVAQGDFAQAQNAYTASIAAKEDRSVQIRLDNIPALMDSAANSTGN
;
A
#
# COMPACT_ATOMS: atom_id res chain seq x y z
N GLN A 1 23.41 30.14 9.53
CA GLN A 1 23.69 28.80 10.08
C GLN A 1 22.45 28.32 10.82
N LEU A 2 21.62 27.48 10.20
CA LEU A 2 20.45 26.85 10.84
C LEU A 2 20.91 25.61 11.60
N GLN A 3 21.75 25.86 12.61
CA GLN A 3 22.11 24.86 13.59
C GLN A 3 20.84 24.43 14.34
N GLN A 4 20.72 23.11 14.51
CA GLN A 4 19.86 22.41 15.47
C GLN A 4 18.39 22.27 15.08
N VAL A 5 18.11 21.28 14.23
CA VAL A 5 16.96 20.41 14.45
C VAL A 5 17.48 18.98 14.55
N SER A 6 18.23 18.70 15.62
CA SER A 6 18.41 17.33 16.10
C SER A 6 17.21 17.00 16.99
N THR A 7 16.11 16.61 16.38
CA THR A 7 15.09 15.85 17.10
C THR A 7 15.18 14.41 16.62
N LEU A 8 15.67 13.56 17.53
CA LEU A 8 15.44 12.13 17.45
C LEU A 8 13.94 11.94 17.17
N THR A 9 13.66 11.33 16.02
CA THR A 9 12.38 11.33 15.32
C THR A 9 11.18 10.95 16.22
N THR A 10 10.45 11.96 16.69
CA THR A 10 9.12 11.82 17.30
C THR A 10 8.03 12.59 16.54
N ASP A 11 8.39 13.28 15.45
CA ASP A 11 7.44 13.95 14.58
C ASP A 11 6.50 12.92 13.93
N PRO A 12 5.18 12.95 14.23
CA PRO A 12 4.23 11.96 13.73
C PRO A 12 4.11 11.91 12.20
N ILE A 13 4.36 13.03 11.52
CA ILE A 13 4.31 13.12 10.06
C ILE A 13 5.57 12.46 9.48
N LEU A 14 6.74 12.75 10.04
CA LEU A 14 7.99 12.13 9.60
C LEU A 14 7.96 10.60 9.81
N LEU A 15 7.42 10.14 10.93
CA LEU A 15 7.21 8.70 11.20
C LEU A 15 6.23 8.08 10.20
N THR A 16 5.16 8.78 9.84
CA THR A 16 4.20 8.30 8.83
C THR A 16 4.88 8.10 7.48
N VAL A 17 5.59 9.12 7.00
CA VAL A 17 6.31 9.06 5.72
C VAL A 17 7.41 7.99 5.74
N ALA A 18 8.12 7.85 6.86
CA ALA A 18 9.14 6.82 7.02
C ALA A 18 8.54 5.41 6.92
N ASN A 19 7.41 5.14 7.58
CA ASN A 19 6.72 3.84 7.51
C ASN A 19 6.19 3.54 6.10
N LEU A 20 5.64 4.53 5.38
CA LEU A 20 5.24 4.35 3.97
C LEU A 20 6.42 4.00 3.07
N ARG A 21 7.55 4.70 3.22
CA ARG A 21 8.76 4.41 2.44
C ARG A 21 9.33 3.03 2.78
N LEU A 22 9.37 2.68 4.06
CA LEU A 22 9.82 1.37 4.51
C LEU A 22 8.95 0.25 3.93
N ALA A 23 7.62 0.41 3.94
CA ALA A 23 6.70 -0.55 3.32
C ALA A 23 6.96 -0.74 1.83
N ARG A 24 7.24 0.35 1.09
CA ARG A 24 7.58 0.27 -0.35
C ARG A 24 8.88 -0.50 -0.58
N VAL A 25 9.90 -0.28 0.25
CA VAL A 25 11.17 -1.02 0.16
C VAL A 25 10.98 -2.50 0.46
N GLN A 26 10.26 -2.82 1.55
CA GLN A 26 9.96 -4.20 1.93
C GLN A 26 9.15 -4.92 0.84
N PHE A 27 8.19 -4.23 0.23
CA PHE A 27 7.45 -4.74 -0.92
C PHE A 27 8.37 -5.04 -2.11
N ALA A 28 9.28 -4.12 -2.44
CA ALA A 28 10.24 -4.31 -3.51
C ALA A 28 11.22 -5.49 -3.25
N THR A 29 11.46 -5.83 -1.99
CA THR A 29 12.23 -7.02 -1.58
C THR A 29 11.38 -8.27 -1.36
N LEU A 30 10.11 -8.24 -1.80
CA LEU A 30 9.13 -9.33 -1.67
C LEU A 30 8.80 -9.73 -0.21
N ASP A 31 9.14 -8.88 0.77
CA ASP A 31 8.77 -9.06 2.16
C ASP A 31 7.40 -8.43 2.43
N TYR A 32 6.38 -9.11 1.94
CA TYR A 32 4.99 -8.64 2.03
C TYR A 32 4.51 -8.53 3.48
N SER A 33 4.94 -9.46 4.34
CA SER A 33 4.55 -9.47 5.75
C SER A 33 5.05 -8.22 6.48
N ALA A 34 6.32 -7.85 6.27
CA ALA A 34 6.90 -6.68 6.89
C ALA A 34 6.34 -5.39 6.26
N ALA A 35 6.09 -5.38 4.95
CA ALA A 35 5.46 -4.25 4.27
C ALA A 35 4.09 -3.92 4.86
N LEU A 36 3.22 -4.93 5.05
CA LEU A 36 1.91 -4.77 5.67
C LEU A 36 2.02 -4.31 7.13
N ALA A 37 2.97 -4.85 7.89
CA ALA A 37 3.21 -4.42 9.27
C ALA A 37 3.67 -2.95 9.36
N SER A 38 4.48 -2.49 8.42
CA SER A 38 4.88 -1.08 8.32
C SER A 38 3.70 -0.18 7.95
N LEU A 39 2.84 -0.61 7.03
CA LEU A 39 1.61 0.12 6.70
C LEU A 39 0.65 0.23 7.89
N ALA A 40 0.57 -0.79 8.75
CA ALA A 40 -0.27 -0.75 9.94
C ALA A 40 0.16 0.36 10.94
N LYS A 41 1.41 0.81 10.88
CA LYS A 41 1.93 1.92 11.72
C LYS A 41 1.57 3.30 11.17
N VAL A 42 1.05 3.39 9.95
CA VAL A 42 0.54 4.64 9.37
C VAL A 42 -0.87 4.90 9.92
N GLN A 43 -0.94 5.80 10.91
CA GLN A 43 -2.17 6.15 11.64
C GLN A 43 -2.78 7.48 11.18
N ASN A 44 -1.99 8.34 10.51
CA ASN A 44 -2.48 9.63 10.05
C ASN A 44 -3.43 9.45 8.86
N THR A 45 -4.68 9.90 9.02
CA THR A 45 -5.75 9.74 8.04
C THR A 45 -5.49 10.48 6.73
N ALA A 46 -4.63 11.51 6.73
CA ALA A 46 -4.21 12.20 5.50
C ALA A 46 -3.47 11.26 4.53
N TYR A 47 -2.93 10.14 5.03
CA TYR A 47 -2.21 9.15 4.24
C TYR A 47 -3.01 7.87 3.97
N THR A 48 -4.29 7.81 4.35
CA THR A 48 -5.13 6.62 4.14
C THR A 48 -5.14 6.18 2.68
N ALA A 49 -5.29 7.12 1.74
CA ALA A 49 -5.29 6.78 0.32
C ALA A 49 -3.98 6.10 -0.12
N GLU A 50 -2.82 6.69 0.19
CA GLU A 50 -1.52 6.10 -0.18
C GLU A 50 -1.27 4.76 0.52
N LYS A 51 -1.65 4.65 1.80
CA LYS A 51 -1.54 3.41 2.57
C LYS A 51 -2.36 2.29 1.93
N GLU A 52 -3.62 2.56 1.64
CA GLU A 52 -4.54 1.56 1.09
C GLU A 52 -4.21 1.21 -0.36
N ALA A 53 -3.74 2.16 -1.17
CA ALA A 53 -3.23 1.88 -2.50
C ALA A 53 -2.04 0.91 -2.46
N LEU A 54 -1.03 1.17 -1.62
CA LEU A 54 0.11 0.27 -1.50
C LEU A 54 -0.29 -1.08 -0.90
N ARG A 55 -1.24 -1.11 0.04
CA ARG A 55 -1.80 -2.35 0.57
C ARG A 55 -2.43 -3.20 -0.54
N GLY A 56 -3.19 -2.57 -1.44
CA GLY A 56 -3.75 -3.22 -2.61
C GLY A 56 -2.69 -3.82 -3.53
N ASP A 57 -1.62 -3.06 -3.82
CA ASP A 57 -0.52 -3.53 -4.67
C ASP A 57 0.17 -4.77 -4.07
N ILE A 58 0.42 -4.76 -2.75
CA ILE A 58 1.00 -5.89 -2.02
C ILE A 58 0.08 -7.12 -2.08
N LEU A 59 -1.22 -6.94 -1.86
CA LEU A 59 -2.18 -8.04 -1.86
C LEU A 59 -2.36 -8.66 -3.26
N VAL A 60 -2.32 -7.84 -4.31
CA VAL A 60 -2.26 -8.34 -5.70
C VAL A 60 -1.03 -9.24 -5.90
N ALA A 61 0.14 -8.81 -5.42
CA ALA A 61 1.36 -9.60 -5.53
C ALA A 61 1.33 -10.91 -4.73
N GLN A 62 0.51 -10.96 -3.67
CA GLN A 62 0.25 -12.18 -2.89
C GLN A 62 -0.86 -13.07 -3.50
N GLY A 63 -1.54 -12.61 -4.56
CA GLY A 63 -2.69 -13.30 -5.15
C GLY A 63 -3.98 -13.14 -4.35
N ASP A 64 -4.01 -12.29 -3.33
CA ASP A 64 -5.20 -12.01 -2.53
C ASP A 64 -6.05 -10.89 -3.16
N PHE A 65 -6.67 -11.24 -4.28
CA PHE A 65 -7.42 -10.30 -5.10
C PHE A 65 -8.67 -9.73 -4.40
N ALA A 66 -9.29 -10.51 -3.52
CA ALA A 66 -10.46 -10.07 -2.76
C ALA A 66 -10.08 -8.97 -1.76
N GLN A 67 -8.99 -9.16 -1.00
CA GLN A 67 -8.52 -8.12 -0.10
C GLN A 67 -7.92 -6.93 -0.85
N ALA A 68 -7.31 -7.14 -2.02
CA ALA A 68 -6.81 -6.05 -2.87
C ALA A 68 -7.94 -5.14 -3.37
N GLN A 69 -9.07 -5.71 -3.80
CA GLN A 69 -10.26 -4.96 -4.20
C GLN A 69 -10.76 -4.05 -3.06
N ASN A 70 -10.84 -4.59 -1.85
CA ASN A 70 -11.22 -3.83 -0.65
C ASN A 70 -10.24 -2.68 -0.37
N ALA A 71 -8.94 -2.91 -0.54
CA ALA A 71 -7.91 -1.91 -0.32
C ALA A 71 -8.00 -0.75 -1.33
N TYR A 72 -8.08 -1.04 -2.62
CA TYR A 72 -8.22 0.01 -3.62
C TYR A 72 -9.52 0.80 -3.47
N THR A 73 -10.62 0.13 -3.10
CA THR A 73 -11.90 0.80 -2.80
C THR A 73 -11.75 1.78 -1.62
N ALA A 74 -11.09 1.35 -0.54
CA ALA A 74 -10.81 2.20 0.62
C ALA A 74 -9.89 3.38 0.26
N SER A 75 -8.90 3.16 -0.61
CA SER A 75 -8.04 4.23 -1.13
C SER A 75 -8.84 5.29 -1.87
N ILE A 76 -9.70 4.89 -2.81
CA ILE A 76 -10.50 5.80 -3.64
C ILE A 76 -11.50 6.56 -2.77
N ALA A 77 -12.11 5.90 -1.78
CA ALA A 77 -13.00 6.54 -0.82
C ALA A 77 -12.30 7.63 0.02
N ALA A 78 -11.01 7.45 0.33
CA ALA A 78 -10.22 8.45 1.04
C ALA A 78 -9.77 9.61 0.13
N LYS A 79 -9.40 9.30 -1.12
CA LYS A 79 -9.05 10.28 -2.15
C LYS A 79 -9.17 9.66 -3.52
N GLU A 80 -9.94 10.29 -4.41
CA GLU A 80 -10.03 9.87 -5.79
C GLU A 80 -8.66 9.92 -6.48
N ASP A 81 -8.29 8.80 -7.10
CA ASP A 81 -7.07 8.65 -7.86
C ASP A 81 -7.34 7.74 -9.05
N ARG A 82 -7.21 8.30 -10.27
CA ARG A 82 -7.48 7.57 -11.51
C ARG A 82 -6.57 6.36 -11.69
N SER A 83 -5.32 6.44 -11.22
CA SER A 83 -4.37 5.32 -11.30
C SER A 83 -4.81 4.15 -10.43
N VAL A 84 -5.34 4.43 -9.23
CA VAL A 84 -5.87 3.41 -8.32
C VAL A 84 -7.14 2.79 -8.90
N GLN A 85 -8.01 3.60 -9.51
CA GLN A 85 -9.23 3.12 -10.16
C GLN A 85 -8.92 2.12 -11.28
N ILE A 86 -7.92 2.43 -12.13
CA ILE A 86 -7.48 1.49 -13.18
C ILE A 86 -6.96 0.18 -12.58
N ARG A 87 -6.20 0.23 -11.47
CA ARG A 87 -5.72 -0.98 -10.79
C ARG A 87 -6.88 -1.81 -10.21
N LEU A 88 -7.90 -1.16 -9.65
CA LEU A 88 -9.12 -1.81 -9.17
C LEU A 88 -9.90 -2.49 -10.30
N ASP A 89 -10.10 -1.78 -11.42
CA ASP A 89 -10.83 -2.28 -12.59
C ASP A 89 -10.12 -3.50 -13.24
N ASN A 90 -8.80 -3.61 -13.08
CA ASN A 90 -8.01 -4.73 -13.59
C ASN A 90 -8.07 -6.00 -12.70
N ILE A 91 -8.58 -5.92 -11.47
CA ILE A 91 -8.61 -7.06 -10.54
C ILE A 91 -9.31 -8.30 -11.15
N PRO A 92 -10.50 -8.20 -11.77
CA PRO A 92 -11.16 -9.37 -12.37
C PRO A 92 -10.31 -10.06 -13.43
N ALA A 93 -9.64 -9.29 -14.31
CA ALA A 93 -8.78 -9.86 -15.34
C ALA A 93 -7.56 -10.61 -14.74
N LEU A 94 -7.02 -10.13 -13.62
CA LEU A 94 -5.95 -10.81 -12.88
C LEU A 94 -6.44 -12.12 -12.26
N MET A 95 -7.66 -12.14 -11.73
CA MET A 95 -8.29 -13.35 -11.18
C MET A 95 -8.51 -14.42 -12.27
N ASP A 96 -9.02 -14.02 -13.44
CA ASP A 96 -9.22 -14.92 -14.58
C ASP A 96 -7.89 -15.49 -15.10
N SER A 97 -6.86 -14.65 -15.17
CA SER A 97 -5.52 -15.06 -15.59
C SER A 97 -4.89 -16.06 -14.61
N ALA A 98 -5.10 -15.87 -13.30
CA ALA A 98 -4.63 -16.80 -12.28
C ALA A 98 -5.35 -18.15 -12.38
N ALA A 99 -6.67 -18.16 -12.58
CA ALA A 99 -7.47 -19.39 -12.74
C ALA A 99 -7.07 -20.21 -13.97
N ASN A 100 -6.70 -19.54 -15.08
CA ASN A 100 -6.25 -20.21 -16.30
C ASN A 100 -4.84 -20.81 -16.19
N SER A 101 -4.02 -20.38 -15.23
CA SER A 101 -2.65 -20.90 -15.03
C SER A 101 -2.60 -22.22 -14.27
N THR A 102 -3.64 -22.55 -13.50
CA THR A 102 -3.76 -23.79 -12.70
C THR A 102 -4.42 -24.94 -13.48
N GLY A 103 -4.87 -24.69 -14.72
CA GLY A 103 -5.61 -25.65 -15.55
C GLY A 103 -4.80 -26.42 -16.60
N ASN A 104 -3.48 -26.31 -16.63
CA ASN A 104 -2.59 -27.01 -17.58
C ASN A 104 -1.66 -28.02 -16.91
#